data_AF-A0A7C6SZF0-F1
#
_entry.id   AF-A0A7C6SZF0-F1
#
_cell.length_a   1.000
_cell.length_b   1.000
_cell.length_c   1.000
_cell.angle_alpha   90.00
_cell.angle_beta   90.00
_cell.angle_gamma   90.00
#
_symmetry.space_group_name_H-M   'P 1'
#
loop_
_entity.id
_entity.type
_entity.pdbx_description
1 polymer ?
#
loop_
_entity_poly.entity_id
_entity_poly.type
_entity_poly.pdbx_seq_one_letter_code
_entity_poly.pdbx_strand_id
1 'polypeptide(L)'
;MSNIIKRHREVRRLRRLLYLLLFVLGVYLGLPGPGSQGPVFPITPQGGDPILRIDVFYAEKGTVVRLDLEEYVKGVVASEMPASAGLEALKAQAVLARTYASRKMRILGGAPTRQDADVTSDYRQDQAWAPVEAIKEKWGAVAWWLNWPK
;
A
#
# COMPACT_ATOMS: atom_id res chain seq x y z
N MET A 1 39.43 -30.94 -32.06
CA MET A 1 39.09 -29.85 -31.10
C MET A 1 37.60 -29.44 -31.07
N SER A 2 36.64 -30.33 -31.38
CA SER A 2 35.19 -29.97 -31.45
C SER A 2 34.35 -30.45 -30.24
N ASN A 3 34.79 -31.49 -29.52
CA ASN A 3 33.95 -32.16 -28.51
C ASN A 3 33.89 -31.47 -27.12
N ILE A 4 34.89 -30.65 -26.75
CA ILE A 4 34.96 -30.02 -25.42
C ILE A 4 33.97 -28.85 -25.28
N ILE A 5 33.78 -28.06 -26.34
CA ILE A 5 32.88 -26.88 -26.35
C ILE A 5 31.40 -27.31 -26.38
N LYS A 6 31.07 -28.44 -27.03
CA LYS A 6 29.71 -29.03 -26.99
C LYS A 6 29.34 -29.47 -25.57
N ARG A 7 30.23 -30.17 -24.88
CA ARG A 7 30.00 -30.69 -23.51
C ARG A 7 29.72 -29.57 -22.49
N HIS A 8 30.41 -28.43 -22.59
CA HIS A 8 30.19 -27.28 -21.71
C HIS A 8 28.85 -26.54 -21.96
N ARG A 9 28.27 -26.67 -23.17
CA ARG A 9 26.95 -26.09 -23.51
C ARG A 9 25.80 -26.98 -23.02
N GLU A 10 25.98 -28.29 -23.14
CA GLU A 10 25.06 -29.33 -22.67
C GLU A 10 24.89 -29.30 -21.14
N VAL A 11 25.99 -29.23 -20.38
CA VAL A 11 25.93 -29.19 -18.90
C VAL A 11 25.22 -27.93 -18.39
N ARG A 12 25.41 -26.80 -19.06
CA ARG A 12 24.70 -25.54 -18.73
C ARG A 12 23.21 -25.61 -19.06
N ARG A 13 22.81 -26.29 -20.14
CA ARG A 13 21.40 -26.55 -20.45
C ARG A 13 20.78 -27.53 -19.45
N LEU A 14 21.50 -28.59 -19.10
CA LEU A 14 21.01 -29.61 -18.16
C LEU A 14 20.80 -29.04 -16.76
N ARG A 15 21.71 -28.20 -16.25
CA ARG A 15 21.51 -27.52 -14.95
C ARG A 15 20.32 -26.56 -14.98
N ARG A 16 20.12 -25.82 -16.07
CA ARG A 16 18.95 -24.93 -16.22
C ARG A 16 17.64 -25.71 -16.25
N LEU A 17 17.61 -26.82 -16.99
CA LEU A 17 16.43 -27.70 -17.04
C LEU A 17 16.15 -28.33 -15.67
N LEU A 18 17.20 -28.74 -14.93
CA LEU A 18 17.07 -29.25 -13.57
C LEU A 18 16.48 -28.21 -12.60
N TYR A 19 16.96 -26.97 -12.63
CA TYR A 19 16.41 -25.90 -11.77
C TYR A 19 14.97 -25.54 -12.14
N LEU A 20 14.61 -25.54 -13.44
CA LEU A 20 13.23 -25.30 -13.87
C LEU A 20 12.29 -26.43 -13.43
N LEU A 21 12.75 -27.69 -13.51
CA LEU A 21 12.00 -28.84 -13.02
C LEU A 21 11.76 -28.76 -11.50
N LEU A 22 12.81 -28.43 -10.73
CA LEU A 22 12.70 -28.25 -9.27
C LEU A 22 11.79 -27.08 -8.89
N PHE A 23 11.80 -26.00 -9.67
CA PHE A 23 10.92 -24.85 -9.46
C PHE A 23 9.44 -25.22 -9.69
N VAL A 24 9.12 -25.89 -10.80
CA VAL A 24 7.74 -26.33 -11.10
C VAL A 24 7.25 -27.36 -10.08
N LEU A 25 8.11 -28.28 -9.65
CA LEU A 25 7.80 -29.27 -8.62
C LEU A 25 7.56 -28.63 -7.24
N GLY A 26 8.35 -27.61 -6.88
CA GLY A 26 8.17 -26.84 -5.64
C GLY A 26 6.86 -26.06 -5.59
N VAL A 27 6.42 -25.52 -6.74
CA VAL A 27 5.10 -24.88 -6.89
C VAL A 27 3.97 -25.91 -6.72
N TYR A 28 4.12 -27.12 -7.27
CA TYR A 28 3.11 -28.17 -7.19
C TYR A 28 3.00 -28.81 -5.78
N LEU A 29 4.09 -28.82 -5.02
CA LEU A 29 4.15 -29.34 -3.65
C LEU A 29 3.79 -28.30 -2.57
N GLY A 30 3.43 -27.07 -2.96
CA GLY A 30 2.91 -26.06 -2.03
C GLY A 30 3.91 -25.61 -0.96
N LEU A 31 5.22 -25.67 -1.23
CA LEU A 31 6.21 -25.19 -0.27
C LEU A 31 6.03 -23.67 -0.07
N PRO A 32 5.81 -23.20 1.18
CA PRO A 32 5.70 -21.77 1.45
C PRO A 32 7.04 -21.11 1.12
N GLY A 33 7.01 -20.21 0.13
CA GLY A 33 8.14 -19.35 -0.18
C GLY A 33 8.54 -18.53 1.07
N PRO A 34 9.80 -18.08 1.16
CA PRO A 34 10.26 -17.33 2.32
C PRO A 34 9.40 -16.08 2.54
N GLY A 35 8.67 -16.09 3.66
CA GLY A 35 8.13 -14.95 4.37
C GLY A 35 7.36 -13.93 3.53
N SER A 36 6.03 -14.03 3.57
CA SER A 36 5.14 -12.90 3.36
C SER A 36 5.31 -11.88 4.50
N GLN A 37 6.47 -11.21 4.56
CA GLN A 37 6.48 -9.85 5.04
C GLN A 37 5.79 -9.05 3.93
N GLY A 38 4.58 -8.56 4.22
CA GLY A 38 3.93 -7.60 3.34
C GLY A 38 4.92 -6.46 3.01
N PRO A 39 4.77 -5.80 1.85
CA PRO A 39 5.70 -4.76 1.45
C PRO A 39 5.83 -3.71 2.57
N VAL A 40 7.01 -3.67 3.20
CA VAL A 40 7.44 -2.52 4.00
C VAL A 40 7.80 -1.46 2.97
N PHE A 41 6.94 -0.46 2.79
CA PHE A 41 7.18 0.63 1.85
C PHE A 41 8.28 1.55 2.40
N PRO A 42 9.47 1.62 1.77
CA PRO A 42 10.48 2.58 2.16
C PRO A 42 10.07 3.97 1.65
N ILE A 43 9.54 4.81 2.53
CA ILE A 43 9.21 6.20 2.20
C ILE A 43 10.51 7.00 2.24
N THR A 44 10.91 7.57 1.11
CA THR A 44 12.07 8.48 1.03
C THR A 44 11.60 9.89 1.41
N PRO A 45 12.12 10.51 2.49
CA PRO A 45 11.76 11.87 2.85
C PRO A 45 12.28 12.84 1.79
N GLN A 46 11.39 13.53 1.09
CA GLN A 46 11.72 14.70 0.29
C GLN A 46 11.54 15.95 1.18
N GLY A 47 12.61 16.36 1.86
CA GLY A 47 12.76 17.74 2.38
C GLY A 47 12.06 18.11 3.69
N GLY A 48 12.86 18.25 4.75
CA GLY A 48 12.83 19.44 5.63
C GLY A 48 11.89 19.49 6.84
N ASP A 49 10.66 18.99 6.76
CA ASP A 49 9.70 19.10 7.86
C ASP A 49 9.60 17.79 8.67
N PRO A 50 9.42 17.85 10.00
CA PRO A 50 9.10 16.65 10.76
C PRO A 50 7.81 16.06 10.22
N ILE A 51 7.91 14.86 9.65
CA ILE A 51 6.77 14.17 9.04
C ILE A 51 5.72 13.92 10.13
N LEU A 52 4.59 14.61 10.03
CA LEU A 52 3.46 14.43 10.93
C LEU A 52 2.81 13.08 10.61
N ARG A 53 2.87 12.15 11.57
CA ARG A 53 2.32 10.80 11.44
C ARG A 53 1.01 10.65 12.18
N ILE A 54 0.15 9.79 11.64
CA ILE A 54 -1.18 9.46 12.18
C ILE A 54 -1.31 7.95 12.36
N ASP A 55 -1.95 7.54 13.46
CA ASP A 55 -2.30 6.15 13.73
C ASP A 55 -3.75 5.86 13.30
N VAL A 56 -3.92 4.95 12.35
CA VAL A 56 -5.23 4.61 11.75
C VAL A 56 -5.59 3.18 12.10
N PHE A 57 -6.72 2.99 12.77
CA PHE A 57 -7.30 1.65 12.97
C PHE A 57 -7.99 1.19 11.69
N TYR A 58 -7.39 0.24 10.98
CA TYR A 58 -7.96 -0.34 9.78
C TYR A 58 -8.99 -1.42 10.15
N ALA A 59 -10.27 -1.02 10.14
CA ALA A 59 -11.38 -1.83 10.64
C ALA A 59 -11.51 -3.19 9.94
N GLU A 60 -11.22 -3.26 8.64
CA GLU A 60 -11.31 -4.50 7.85
C GLU A 60 -10.31 -5.57 8.32
N LYS A 61 -9.10 -5.15 8.73
CA LYS A 61 -8.03 -6.07 9.18
C LYS A 61 -7.87 -6.12 10.71
N GLY A 62 -8.54 -5.22 11.44
CA GLY A 62 -8.44 -5.12 12.89
C GLY A 62 -7.06 -4.67 13.38
N THR A 63 -6.30 -3.95 12.57
CA THR A 63 -4.91 -3.56 12.87
C THR A 63 -4.73 -2.04 12.85
N VAL A 64 -3.84 -1.52 13.69
CA VAL A 64 -3.42 -0.12 13.63
C VAL A 64 -2.27 0.03 12.64
N VAL A 65 -2.40 0.97 11.71
CA VAL A 65 -1.38 1.34 10.72
C VAL A 65 -0.91 2.75 11.02
N ARG A 66 0.40 2.93 11.17
CA ARG A 66 1.02 4.25 11.32
C ARG A 66 1.55 4.70 9.96
N LEU A 67 1.13 5.87 9.50
CA LEU A 67 1.53 6.44 8.22
C LEU A 67 1.64 7.95 8.28
N ASP A 68 2.13 8.54 7.20
CA ASP A 68 2.23 9.98 7.07
C ASP A 68 0.84 10.60 6.89
N LEU A 69 0.59 11.77 7.48
CA LEU A 69 -0.73 12.42 7.41
C LEU A 69 -1.18 12.65 5.96
N GLU A 70 -0.26 12.99 5.05
CA GLU A 70 -0.59 13.19 3.64
C GLU A 70 -1.00 11.89 2.93
N GLU A 71 -0.39 10.77 3.30
CA GLU A 71 -0.77 9.47 2.76
C GLU A 71 -2.16 9.05 3.26
N TYR A 72 -2.45 9.33 4.54
CA TYR A 72 -3.79 9.16 5.09
C TYR A 72 -4.82 10.00 4.32
N VAL A 73 -4.56 11.30 4.13
CA VAL A 73 -5.47 12.20 3.42
C VAL A 73 -5.74 11.73 1.99
N LYS A 74 -4.71 11.28 1.25
CA LYS A 74 -4.90 10.70 -0.09
C LYS A 74 -5.81 9.48 -0.08
N GLY A 75 -5.60 8.57 0.89
CA GLY A 75 -6.43 7.40 1.08
C GLY A 75 -7.90 7.75 1.36
N VAL A 76 -8.15 8.77 2.20
CA VAL A 76 -9.51 9.25 2.48
C VAL A 76 -10.15 9.85 1.24
N VAL A 77 -9.47 10.74 0.52
CA VAL A 77 -10.01 11.38 -0.69
C VAL A 77 -10.40 10.32 -1.72
N ALA A 78 -9.55 9.33 -1.97
CA ALA A 78 -9.83 8.25 -2.92
C ALA A 78 -10.95 7.29 -2.46
N SER A 79 -11.19 7.20 -1.15
CA SER A 79 -12.22 6.33 -0.58
C SER A 79 -13.60 6.99 -0.50
N GLU A 80 -13.63 8.28 -0.19
CA GLU A 80 -14.86 9.07 0.00
C GLU A 80 -15.38 9.70 -1.29
N MET A 81 -14.47 10.14 -2.18
CA MET A 81 -14.86 10.85 -3.40
C MET A 81 -14.67 9.99 -4.66
N PRO A 82 -15.61 10.06 -5.61
CA PRO A 82 -15.42 9.42 -6.90
C PRO A 82 -14.30 10.11 -7.65
N ALA A 83 -13.45 9.33 -8.31
CA ALA A 83 -12.33 9.84 -9.09
C ALA A 83 -12.73 10.77 -10.26
N SER A 84 -14.00 10.69 -10.69
CA SER A 84 -14.60 11.57 -11.70
C SER A 84 -15.04 12.95 -11.15
N ALA A 85 -14.94 13.17 -9.84
CA ALA A 85 -15.20 14.48 -9.25
C ALA A 85 -14.26 15.55 -9.82
N GLY A 86 -14.74 16.80 -9.84
CA GLY A 86 -13.93 17.93 -10.26
C GLY A 86 -12.74 18.15 -9.31
N LEU A 87 -11.64 18.69 -9.84
CA LEU A 87 -10.40 18.92 -9.08
C LEU A 87 -10.65 19.75 -7.80
N GLU A 88 -11.49 20.78 -7.88
CA GLU A 88 -11.80 21.63 -6.71
C GLU A 88 -12.60 20.88 -5.64
N ALA A 89 -13.44 19.91 -6.02
CA ALA A 89 -14.12 19.04 -5.07
C ALA A 89 -13.13 18.09 -4.36
N LEU A 90 -12.16 17.53 -5.10
CA LEU A 90 -11.10 16.71 -4.52
C LEU A 90 -10.22 17.50 -3.54
N LYS A 91 -9.88 18.75 -3.89
CA LYS A 91 -9.14 19.67 -2.99
C LYS A 91 -9.95 20.00 -1.73
N ALA A 92 -11.24 20.30 -1.88
CA ALA A 92 -12.12 20.57 -0.75
C ALA A 92 -12.18 19.35 0.20
N GLN A 93 -12.29 18.14 -0.36
CA GLN A 93 -12.26 16.91 0.43
C GLN A 93 -10.92 16.70 1.14
N ALA A 94 -9.80 17.03 0.49
CA ALA A 94 -8.47 16.94 1.11
C ALA A 94 -8.35 17.85 2.33
N VAL A 95 -8.85 19.10 2.24
CA VAL A 95 -8.88 20.05 3.37
C VAL A 95 -9.78 19.54 4.50
N LEU A 96 -10.96 19.00 4.16
CA LEU A 96 -11.88 18.39 5.13
C LEU A 96 -11.22 17.21 5.86
N ALA A 97 -10.64 16.26 5.13
CA ALA A 97 -9.97 15.10 5.70
C ALA A 97 -8.80 15.47 6.61
N ARG A 98 -7.96 16.41 6.17
CA ARG A 98 -6.85 16.90 6.99
C ARG A 98 -7.34 17.58 8.27
N THR A 99 -8.36 18.43 8.16
CA THR A 99 -8.92 19.16 9.30
C THR A 99 -9.53 18.20 10.33
N TYR A 100 -10.25 17.19 9.84
CA TYR A 100 -10.83 16.15 10.68
C TYR A 100 -9.74 15.35 11.41
N ALA A 101 -8.76 14.84 10.67
CA ALA A 101 -7.61 14.14 11.23
C ALA A 101 -6.90 14.97 12.30
N SER A 102 -6.55 16.22 12.00
CA SER A 102 -5.86 17.09 12.95
C SER A 102 -6.63 17.31 14.25
N ARG A 103 -7.98 17.33 14.21
CA ARG A 103 -8.82 17.42 15.42
C ARG A 103 -8.81 16.14 16.26
N LYS A 104 -8.49 14.99 15.67
CA LYS A 104 -8.46 13.68 16.34
C LYS A 104 -7.08 13.30 16.84
N MET A 105 -6.03 13.76 16.14
CA MET A 105 -4.64 13.44 16.45
C MET A 105 -4.21 13.90 17.83
N ARG A 106 -3.74 12.96 18.66
CA ARG A 106 -3.31 13.25 20.05
C ARG A 106 -2.15 14.25 20.11
N ILE A 107 -1.21 14.14 19.17
CA ILE A 107 -0.04 15.02 19.11
C ILE A 107 -0.40 16.50 18.89
N LEU A 108 -1.60 16.77 18.37
CA LEU A 108 -2.16 18.12 18.20
C LEU A 108 -3.17 18.49 19.29
N GLY A 109 -3.25 17.71 20.37
CA GLY A 109 -4.22 17.92 21.47
C GLY A 109 -5.63 17.38 21.19
N GLY A 110 -5.79 16.56 20.14
CA GLY A 110 -7.06 15.92 19.80
C GLY A 110 -7.50 14.83 20.76
N ALA A 111 -8.80 14.52 20.74
CA ALA A 111 -9.43 13.48 21.53
C ALA A 111 -9.97 12.37 20.60
N PRO A 112 -9.16 11.33 20.32
CA PRO A 112 -9.57 10.25 19.44
C PRO A 112 -10.58 9.32 20.12
N THR A 113 -11.37 8.64 19.31
CA THR A 113 -12.44 7.72 19.77
C THR A 113 -11.85 6.47 20.44
N ARG A 114 -10.64 6.06 20.02
CA ARG A 114 -9.94 4.87 20.52
C ARG A 114 -8.70 5.27 21.31
N GLN A 115 -8.13 4.34 22.07
CA GLN A 115 -6.87 4.56 22.80
C GLN A 115 -5.62 4.18 22.00
N ASP A 116 -5.77 3.28 21.02
CA ASP A 116 -4.68 2.69 20.22
C ASP A 116 -4.51 3.33 18.84
N ALA A 117 -5.43 4.19 18.40
CA ALA A 117 -5.39 4.89 17.11
C ALA A 117 -5.95 6.31 17.24
N ASP A 118 -5.53 7.21 16.35
CA ASP A 118 -6.09 8.57 16.25
C ASP A 118 -7.44 8.57 15.53
N VAL A 119 -7.58 7.75 14.47
CA VAL A 119 -8.81 7.62 13.67
C VAL A 119 -9.08 6.17 13.28
N THR A 120 -10.30 5.84 12.86
CA THR A 120 -10.72 4.56 12.29
C THR A 120 -11.05 4.69 10.81
N SER A 121 -10.82 3.62 10.03
CA SER A 121 -11.14 3.55 8.61
C SER A 121 -12.64 3.28 8.32
N ASP A 122 -13.46 3.12 9.35
CA ASP A 122 -14.91 2.95 9.23
C ASP A 122 -15.60 4.32 9.10
N TYR A 123 -16.24 4.55 7.96
CA TYR A 123 -16.99 5.77 7.65
C TYR A 123 -18.15 6.05 8.61
N ARG A 124 -18.63 5.03 9.35
CA ARG A 124 -19.67 5.21 10.38
C ARG A 124 -19.14 5.83 11.67
N GLN A 125 -17.82 5.75 11.90
CA GLN A 125 -17.18 6.22 13.12
C GLN A 125 -16.34 7.47 12.86
N ASP A 126 -15.48 7.42 11.85
CA ASP A 126 -14.62 8.53 11.46
C ASP A 126 -14.72 8.76 9.94
N GLN A 127 -13.72 8.36 9.14
CA GLN A 127 -13.70 8.57 7.69
C GLN A 127 -13.42 7.26 6.96
N ALA A 128 -14.01 7.09 5.77
CA ALA A 128 -13.65 5.99 4.89
C ALA A 128 -12.17 6.14 4.51
N TRP A 129 -11.39 5.09 4.77
CA TRP A 129 -9.99 5.04 4.40
C TRP A 129 -9.63 3.64 3.93
N ALA A 130 -8.78 3.56 2.92
CA ALA A 130 -8.22 2.32 2.42
C ALA A 130 -6.76 2.53 2.02
N PRO A 131 -5.90 1.50 2.17
CA PRO A 131 -4.54 1.57 1.69
C PRO A 131 -4.51 1.66 0.15
N VAL A 132 -3.40 2.18 -0.37
CA VAL A 132 -3.17 2.39 -1.82
C VAL A 132 -3.44 1.12 -2.63
N GLU A 133 -3.03 -0.02 -2.11
CA GLU A 133 -3.17 -1.32 -2.77
C GLU A 133 -4.65 -1.67 -2.95
N ALA A 134 -5.47 -1.44 -1.92
CA ALA A 134 -6.91 -1.69 -1.96
C ALA A 134 -7.63 -0.73 -2.93
N ILE A 135 -7.20 0.53 -2.98
CA ILE A 135 -7.74 1.51 -3.94
C ILE A 135 -7.38 1.08 -5.38
N LYS A 136 -6.13 0.67 -5.61
CA LYS A 136 -5.65 0.22 -6.91
C LYS A 136 -6.37 -1.04 -7.39
N GLU A 137 -6.62 -1.98 -6.49
CA GLU A 137 -7.42 -3.17 -6.78
C GLU A 137 -8.86 -2.79 -7.14
N LYS A 138 -9.50 -1.92 -6.34
CA LYS A 138 -10.87 -1.45 -6.56
C LYS A 138 -11.04 -0.71 -7.89
N TRP A 139 -10.09 0.14 -8.27
CA TRP A 139 -10.16 0.96 -9.48
C TRP A 139 -9.68 0.20 -10.73
N GLY A 140 -8.79 -0.78 -10.57
CA GLY A 140 -8.09 -1.43 -11.67
C GLY A 140 -6.99 -0.54 -12.27
N ALA A 141 -6.09 -1.16 -13.03
CA ALA A 141 -4.84 -0.53 -13.48
C ALA A 141 -5.03 0.72 -14.37
N VAL A 142 -6.04 0.71 -15.26
CA VAL A 142 -6.29 1.82 -16.19
C VAL A 142 -6.84 3.03 -15.46
N ALA A 143 -7.88 2.85 -14.64
CA ALA A 143 -8.46 3.95 -13.87
C ALA A 143 -7.48 4.47 -12.81
N TRP A 144 -6.66 3.60 -12.22
CA TRP A 144 -5.57 4.00 -11.34
C TRP A 144 -4.62 5.00 -12.03
N TRP A 145 -4.10 4.64 -13.21
CA TRP A 145 -3.14 5.47 -13.94
C TRP A 145 -3.73 6.83 -14.36
N LEU A 146 -5.02 6.88 -14.69
CA LEU A 146 -5.71 8.11 -15.09
C LEU A 146 -6.04 9.04 -13.91
N ASN A 147 -6.30 8.47 -12.73
CA ASN A 147 -6.90 9.23 -11.63
C ASN A 147 -5.97 9.50 -10.45
N TRP A 148 -5.02 8.60 -10.17
CA TRP A 148 -4.10 8.77 -9.04
C TRP A 148 -3.17 10.00 -9.14
N PRO A 149 -2.73 10.43 -10.34
CA PRO A 149 -1.88 11.62 -10.46
C PRO A 149 -2.60 12.98 -10.39
N LYS A 150 -3.93 13.00 -10.29
CA LYS A 150 -4.71 14.25 -10.19
C LYS A 150 -4.38 15.01 -8.91
#